data_AF-N9GD46-F1
#
_entry.id   AF-N9GD46-F1
#
_cell.length_a   1.000
_cell.length_b   1.000
_cell.length_c   1.000
_cell.angle_alpha   90.00
_cell.angle_beta   90.00
_cell.angle_gamma   90.00
#
_symmetry.space_group_name_H-M   'P 1'
#
loop_
_entity.id
_entity.type
_entity.pdbx_description
1 polymer ?
#
loop_
_entity_poly.entity_id
_entity_poly.type
_entity_poly.pdbx_seq_one_letter_code
_entity_poly.pdbx_strand_id
1 'polypeptide(L)'
;MNKLSLILTACVISAVSNVAMAKTEQITLKKDIGFGEEAVIFSTTQGEVIFNYFAFPDHVAKQIKPYKKGQCLEIQSKYGFFKDTGDGSYIQSIRPCNKKTQVSTTTKVNR
;
A
#
# COMPACT_ATOMS: atom_id res chain seq x y z
N MET A 1 -24.44 32.38 53.38
CA MET A 1 -24.11 30.96 53.18
C MET A 1 -24.38 30.58 51.73
N ASN A 2 -23.39 29.90 51.14
CA ASN A 2 -23.43 29.01 49.98
C ASN A 2 -23.81 29.60 48.62
N LYS A 3 -22.85 29.60 47.67
CA LYS A 3 -22.91 28.65 46.54
C LYS A 3 -21.51 28.11 46.24
N LEU A 4 -21.47 26.78 46.26
CA LEU A 4 -20.33 25.90 46.26
C LEU A 4 -19.61 25.95 44.91
N SER A 5 -18.28 26.07 44.98
CA SER A 5 -17.36 25.77 43.89
C SER A 5 -17.58 24.34 43.40
N LEU A 6 -17.72 24.14 42.09
CA LEU A 6 -17.48 22.82 41.50
C LEU A 6 -16.91 22.99 40.09
N ILE A 7 -15.59 22.90 40.05
CA ILE A 7 -14.76 22.78 38.86
C ILE A 7 -15.16 21.47 38.18
N LEU A 8 -15.90 21.55 37.07
CA LEU A 8 -16.17 20.39 36.22
C LEU A 8 -14.95 20.18 35.32
N THR A 9 -14.08 19.29 35.76
CA THR A 9 -12.87 18.82 35.10
C THR A 9 -13.17 18.41 33.66
N ALA A 10 -12.61 19.14 32.70
CA ALA A 10 -12.65 18.78 31.29
C ALA A 10 -11.93 17.44 31.10
N CYS A 11 -12.71 16.37 30.88
CA CYS A 11 -12.19 15.09 30.43
C CYS A 11 -11.77 15.26 28.96
N VAL A 12 -10.56 15.76 28.73
CA VAL A 12 -9.93 15.73 27.41
C VAL A 12 -9.55 14.28 27.15
N ILE A 13 -10.50 13.51 26.61
CA ILE A 13 -10.20 12.21 26.01
C ILE A 13 -9.43 12.53 24.74
N SER A 14 -8.10 12.51 24.83
CA SER A 14 -7.23 12.51 23.66
C SER A 14 -7.42 11.19 22.92
N ALA A 15 -8.39 11.18 22.01
CA ALA A 15 -8.51 10.15 20.99
C ALA A 15 -7.25 10.23 20.11
N VAL A 16 -6.20 9.49 20.49
CA VAL A 16 -5.09 9.17 19.61
C VAL A 16 -5.67 8.36 18.46
N SER A 17 -6.05 9.08 17.41
CA SER A 17 -6.46 8.50 16.16
C SER A 17 -5.22 7.85 15.59
N ASN A 18 -5.07 6.54 15.80
CA ASN A 18 -4.06 5.73 15.09
C ASN A 18 -4.47 5.68 13.62
N VAL A 19 -4.25 6.80 12.91
CA VAL A 19 -4.28 6.83 11.45
C VAL A 19 -3.09 5.97 11.02
N ALA A 20 -3.35 4.68 10.80
CA ALA A 20 -2.37 3.81 10.17
C ALA A 20 -2.05 4.42 8.80
N MET A 21 -0.90 5.09 8.70
CA MET A 21 -0.50 5.71 7.45
C MET A 21 -0.35 4.61 6.41
N ALA A 22 -1.05 4.76 5.28
CA ALA A 22 -0.93 3.88 4.14
C ALA A 22 0.55 3.79 3.73
N LYS A 23 1.13 2.59 3.78
CA LYS A 23 2.49 2.36 3.31
C LYS A 23 2.47 2.37 1.78
N THR A 24 3.27 3.26 1.21
CA THR A 24 3.46 3.34 -0.25
C THR A 24 4.77 2.67 -0.61
N GLU A 25 4.72 1.68 -1.49
CA GLU A 25 5.88 0.92 -1.97
C GLU A 25 5.94 0.96 -3.50
N GLN A 26 7.14 1.15 -4.04
CA GLN A 26 7.39 1.01 -5.48
C GLN A 26 8.04 -0.35 -5.74
N ILE A 27 7.38 -1.16 -6.56
CA ILE A 27 7.88 -2.47 -6.97
C ILE A 27 8.17 -2.47 -8.46
N THR A 28 9.12 -3.30 -8.89
CA THR A 28 9.39 -3.53 -10.31
C THR A 28 9.08 -4.97 -10.64
N LEU A 29 8.30 -5.18 -11.70
CA LEU A 29 7.93 -6.51 -12.16
C LEU A 29 9.11 -7.22 -12.83
N LYS A 30 9.44 -8.43 -12.37
CA LYS A 30 10.45 -9.32 -12.95
C LYS A 30 9.91 -10.09 -14.16
N LYS A 31 8.58 -10.28 -14.23
CA LYS A 31 7.82 -10.91 -15.31
C LYS A 31 6.50 -10.15 -15.50
N ASP A 32 5.76 -10.43 -16.57
CA ASP A 32 4.38 -9.96 -16.70
C ASP A 32 3.55 -10.44 -15.50
N ILE A 33 2.51 -9.69 -15.10
CA ILE A 33 1.56 -10.15 -14.07
C ILE A 33 0.94 -11.47 -14.52
N GLY A 34 0.94 -12.46 -13.62
CA GLY A 34 0.25 -13.72 -13.80
C GLY A 34 -1.19 -13.63 -13.31
N PHE A 35 -2.10 -14.29 -14.02
CA PHE A 35 -3.48 -14.51 -13.60
C PHE A 35 -3.73 -16.02 -13.58
N GLY A 36 -4.11 -16.55 -12.42
CA GLY A 36 -4.70 -17.88 -12.26
C GLY A 36 -6.23 -17.78 -12.26
N GLU A 37 -6.92 -18.87 -11.93
CA GLU A 37 -8.39 -18.88 -11.85
C GLU A 37 -8.92 -17.87 -10.82
N GLU A 38 -8.31 -17.83 -9.63
CA GLU A 38 -8.67 -16.89 -8.56
C GLU A 38 -7.48 -16.04 -8.09
N ALA A 39 -6.31 -16.22 -8.68
CA ALA A 39 -5.07 -15.62 -8.20
C ALA A 39 -4.56 -14.52 -9.14
N VAL A 40 -3.98 -13.48 -8.55
CA VAL A 40 -3.10 -12.54 -9.25
C VAL A 40 -1.70 -12.64 -8.68
N ILE A 41 -0.71 -12.75 -9.56
CA ILE A 41 0.67 -13.05 -9.20
C ILE A 41 1.56 -11.87 -9.62
N PHE A 42 2.16 -11.24 -8.63
CA PHE A 42 3.15 -10.17 -8.78
C PHE A 42 4.55 -10.75 -8.59
N SER A 43 5.16 -11.28 -9.65
CA SER A 43 6.57 -11.66 -9.62
C SER A 43 7.44 -10.41 -9.71
N THR A 44 7.91 -9.90 -8.57
CA THR A 44 8.72 -8.67 -8.50
C THR A 44 10.23 -8.96 -8.44
N THR A 45 11.05 -7.92 -8.51
CA THR A 45 12.51 -8.04 -8.27
C THR A 45 12.87 -8.36 -6.82
N GLN A 46 11.98 -8.08 -5.86
CA GLN A 46 12.21 -8.30 -4.42
C GLN A 46 11.62 -9.63 -3.91
N GLY A 47 10.81 -10.30 -4.73
CA GLY A 47 10.08 -11.51 -4.34
C GLY A 47 8.77 -11.64 -5.11
N GLU A 48 8.11 -12.78 -4.93
CA GLU A 48 6.78 -13.02 -5.48
C GLU A 48 5.71 -12.76 -4.43
N VAL A 49 4.63 -12.07 -4.84
CA VAL A 49 3.45 -11.85 -4.00
C VAL A 49 2.24 -12.36 -4.76
N ILE A 50 1.45 -13.20 -4.12
CA ILE A 50 0.27 -13.85 -4.70
C ILE A 50 -0.94 -13.43 -3.86
N PHE A 51 -1.97 -12.92 -4.51
CA PHE A 51 -3.23 -12.57 -3.86
C PHE A 51 -4.39 -13.32 -4.48
N ASN A 52 -5.43 -13.59 -3.67
CA ASN A 52 -6.75 -13.88 -4.19
C ASN A 52 -7.31 -12.61 -4.85
N TYR A 53 -7.60 -12.68 -6.16
CA TYR A 53 -8.13 -11.59 -6.96
C TYR A 53 -9.50 -11.09 -6.44
N PHE A 54 -10.33 -12.00 -5.93
CA PHE A 54 -11.67 -11.68 -5.45
C PHE A 54 -11.70 -11.02 -4.07
N ALA A 55 -10.57 -11.00 -3.37
CA ALA A 55 -10.46 -10.33 -2.08
C ALA A 55 -10.08 -8.85 -2.18
N PHE A 56 -9.65 -8.39 -3.35
CA PHE A 56 -9.37 -6.96 -3.53
C PHE A 56 -10.66 -6.15 -3.40
N PRO A 57 -10.59 -4.94 -2.82
CA PRO A 57 -11.69 -4.00 -2.96
C PRO A 57 -11.97 -3.73 -4.44
N ASP A 58 -13.23 -3.59 -4.83
CA ASP A 58 -13.65 -3.44 -6.23
C ASP A 58 -12.88 -2.36 -7.00
N HIS A 59 -12.56 -1.25 -6.35
CA HIS A 59 -11.81 -0.16 -6.98
C HIS A 59 -10.35 -0.53 -7.25
N VAL A 60 -9.75 -1.41 -6.43
CA VAL A 60 -8.39 -1.92 -6.64
C VAL A 60 -8.38 -3.04 -7.67
N ALA A 61 -9.36 -3.95 -7.64
CA ALA A 61 -9.49 -5.01 -8.64
C ALA A 61 -9.53 -4.44 -10.08
N LYS A 62 -10.22 -3.31 -10.28
CA LYS A 62 -10.28 -2.58 -11.56
C LYS A 62 -8.96 -1.95 -11.98
N GLN A 63 -8.06 -1.67 -11.04
CA GLN A 63 -6.72 -1.12 -11.27
C GLN A 63 -5.69 -2.19 -11.62
N ILE A 64 -5.98 -3.47 -11.35
CA ILE A 64 -5.14 -4.58 -11.78
C ILE A 64 -5.29 -4.72 -13.29
N LYS A 65 -4.19 -4.50 -14.00
CA LYS A 65 -4.08 -4.62 -15.46
C LYS A 65 -3.04 -5.68 -15.80
N PRO A 66 -2.95 -6.13 -17.07
CA PRO A 66 -1.89 -7.03 -17.54
C PRO A 66 -0.55 -6.29 -17.63
N TYR A 67 -0.05 -5.83 -16.48
CA TYR A 67 1.22 -5.10 -16.37
C TYR A 67 2.37 -5.99 -16.82
N LYS A 68 3.34 -5.37 -17.49
CA LYS A 68 4.43 -6.03 -18.21
C LYS A 68 5.71 -6.06 -17.39
N LYS A 69 6.56 -7.04 -17.70
CA LYS A 69 7.93 -7.13 -17.18
C LYS A 69 8.63 -5.77 -17.28
N GLY A 70 9.33 -5.39 -16.22
CA GLY A 70 10.07 -4.13 -16.11
C GLY A 70 9.21 -2.92 -15.76
N GLN A 71 7.88 -3.03 -15.74
CA GLN A 71 7.04 -1.92 -15.27
C GLN A 71 7.21 -1.73 -13.75
N CYS A 72 7.28 -0.45 -13.38
CA CYS A 72 7.24 0.00 -11.99
C CYS A 72 5.78 0.23 -11.59
N LEU A 73 5.37 -0.34 -10.47
CA LEU A 73 4.08 -0.10 -9.85
C LEU A 73 4.26 0.54 -8.48
N GLU A 74 3.50 1.57 -8.21
CA GLU A 74 3.32 2.16 -6.89
C GLU A 74 2.08 1.51 -6.25
N ILE A 75 2.29 0.90 -5.09
CA ILE A 75 1.27 0.19 -4.33
C ILE A 75 1.07 0.92 -3.00
N GLN A 76 -0.17 1.27 -2.70
CA GLN A 76 -0.55 1.75 -1.36
C GLN A 76 -1.27 0.64 -0.62
N SER A 77 -0.84 0.37 0.60
CA SER A 77 -1.38 -0.71 1.42
C SER A 77 -1.40 -0.33 2.90
N LYS A 78 -2.30 -0.95 3.67
CA LYS A 78 -2.38 -0.68 5.12
C LYS A 78 -1.18 -1.23 5.89
N TYR A 79 -0.62 -2.37 5.46
CA TYR A 79 0.37 -3.13 6.23
C TYR A 79 1.70 -3.37 5.50
N GLY A 80 1.79 -2.99 4.22
CA GLY A 80 2.92 -3.27 3.34
C GLY A 80 2.61 -4.36 2.32
N PHE A 81 3.02 -4.14 1.07
CA PHE A 81 2.76 -5.00 -0.07
C PHE A 81 3.38 -6.39 0.08
N PHE A 82 4.59 -6.48 0.62
CA PHE A 82 5.28 -7.75 0.88
C PHE A 82 4.92 -8.39 2.22
N LYS A 83 4.04 -7.76 3.00
CA LYS A 83 3.62 -8.33 4.27
C LYS A 83 2.47 -9.28 4.01
N ASP A 84 2.67 -10.55 4.33
CA ASP A 84 1.61 -11.54 4.29
C ASP A 84 0.64 -11.30 5.45
N THR A 85 -0.43 -10.58 5.17
CA THR A 85 -1.52 -10.31 6.13
C THR A 85 -2.84 -10.94 5.70
N GLY A 86 -2.80 -11.88 4.75
CA GLY A 86 -3.97 -12.51 4.15
C GLY A 86 -4.21 -12.11 2.69
N ASP A 87 -5.48 -12.10 2.30
CA ASP A 87 -5.92 -11.81 0.95
C ASP A 87 -5.79 -10.31 0.61
N GLY A 88 -5.78 -9.91 -0.67
CA GLY A 88 -5.42 -8.54 -1.11
C GLY A 88 -6.31 -7.38 -0.62
N SER A 89 -7.21 -7.62 0.34
CA SER A 89 -8.21 -6.72 0.92
C SER A 89 -7.62 -5.46 1.56
N TYR A 90 -6.36 -5.50 2.01
CA TYR A 90 -5.68 -4.38 2.64
C TYR A 90 -4.93 -3.46 1.65
N ILE A 91 -4.93 -3.81 0.36
CA ILE A 91 -4.39 -2.97 -0.70
C ILE A 91 -5.40 -1.86 -0.99
N GLN A 92 -4.90 -0.64 -1.08
CA GLN A 92 -5.72 0.56 -1.24
C GLN A 92 -5.63 1.14 -2.65
N SER A 93 -4.46 1.01 -3.30
CA SER A 93 -4.30 1.33 -4.72
C SER A 93 -3.12 0.60 -5.35
N ILE A 94 -3.22 0.37 -6.66
CA ILE A 94 -2.18 -0.18 -7.53
C ILE A 94 -2.14 0.68 -8.79
N ARG A 95 -1.00 1.30 -9.09
CA ARG A 95 -0.87 2.13 -10.30
C ARG A 95 0.54 2.10 -10.85
N PRO A 96 0.74 2.35 -12.16
CA PRO A 96 2.07 2.59 -12.69
C PRO A 96 2.74 3.76 -11.95
N CYS A 97 4.04 3.62 -11.67
CA CYS A 97 4.82 4.70 -11.10
C CYS A 97 4.79 5.92 -12.02
N ASN A 98 4.65 7.11 -11.45
CA ASN A 98 4.79 8.35 -12.22
C ASN A 98 6.24 8.50 -12.69
N LYS A 99 6.45 8.74 -13.99
CA LYS A 99 7.79 8.91 -14.60
C LYS A 99 8.63 10.01 -13.94
N LYS A 100 8.02 10.97 -13.23
CA LYS A 100 8.73 12.05 -12.52
C LYS A 100 9.49 11.56 -11.28
N THR A 101 9.15 10.40 -10.72
CA THR A 101 9.78 9.86 -9.49
C THR A 101 11.00 8.98 -9.77
N GLN A 102 11.30 8.67 -11.04
CA GLN A 102 12.42 7.78 -11.42
C GLN A 102 13.79 8.47 -11.52
N VAL A 103 13.90 9.77 -11.23
CA VAL A 103 15.19 10.48 -11.17
C VAL A 103 15.59 10.66 -9.70
N SER A 104 15.89 9.56 -9.01
CA SER A 104 16.75 9.59 -7.82
C SER A 104 17.20 8.19 -7.47
N THR A 105 18.23 7.72 -8.16
CA THR A 105 19.27 6.78 -7.68
C THR A 105 20.17 6.42 -8.85
N THR A 106 20.89 7.41 -9.37
CA THR A 106 22.16 7.14 -10.04
C THR A 106 23.18 8.05 -9.38
N THR A 107 23.68 7.63 -8.22
CA THR A 107 24.95 8.13 -7.71
C THR A 107 25.99 7.73 -8.74
N LYS A 108 26.33 8.68 -9.61
CA LYS A 108 27.46 8.59 -10.52
C LYS A 108 28.72 8.57 -9.63
N VAL A 109 29.18 7.38 -9.26
CA VAL A 109 30.52 7.22 -8.67
C VAL A 109 31.49 7.43 -9.83
N ASN A 110 32.01 8.64 -9.95
CA ASN A 110 33.13 8.92 -10.85
C ASN A 110 34.35 8.15 -10.34
N ARG A 111 34.95 7.44 -11.30
CA ARG A 111 36.20 6.69 -11.19
C ARG A 111 37.39 7.63 -11.19
#